data_AF-A0A1Q6V0F0-F1
#
_entry.id   AF-A0A1Q6V0F0-F1
#
_cell.length_a   1.000
_cell.length_b   1.000
_cell.length_c   1.000
_cell.angle_alpha   90.00
_cell.angle_beta   90.00
_cell.angle_gamma   90.00
#
_symmetry.space_group_name_H-M   'P 1'
#
loop_
_entity.id
_entity.type
_entity.pdbx_description
1 polymer ?
#
loop_
_entity_poly.entity_id
_entity_poly.type
_entity_poly.pdbx_seq_one_letter_code
_entity_poly.pdbx_strand_id
1 'polypeptide(L)'
;MYYTNIASGESITISPDVSFEYFGNDVTLHIGDSYVEDKLENIIKVYLEGKNITKDSTITIKMLNANNEVVETIDTTKIGTYKIEYHVKYKNASKTFTKNITVLE
;
A
#
# COMPACT_ATOMS: atom_id res chain seq x y z
N MET A 1 59.44 2.36 3.11
CA MET A 1 58.62 2.52 1.89
C MET A 1 57.17 2.61 2.31
N TYR A 2 56.45 3.57 1.77
CA TYR A 2 55.10 3.95 2.18
C TYR A 2 54.10 2.83 1.84
N TYR A 3 53.34 2.37 2.83
CA TYR A 3 52.06 1.70 2.55
C TYR A 3 50.98 2.77 2.66
N THR A 4 50.64 3.38 1.54
CA THR A 4 49.40 4.16 1.46
C THR A 4 48.28 3.14 1.34
N ASN A 5 47.68 2.76 2.46
CA ASN A 5 46.39 2.09 2.44
C ASN A 5 45.35 3.18 2.11
N ILE A 6 45.09 3.38 0.82
CA ILE A 6 43.91 4.09 0.38
C ILE A 6 42.78 3.06 0.42
N ALA A 7 42.26 2.81 1.61
CA ALA A 7 40.91 2.27 1.71
C ALA A 7 40.00 3.38 1.18
N SER A 8 39.73 3.37 -0.13
CA SER A 8 38.58 4.09 -0.68
C SER A 8 37.38 3.49 0.01
N GLY A 9 36.85 4.20 1.01
CA GLY A 9 35.76 3.73 1.83
C GLY A 9 34.60 3.33 0.94
N GLU A 10 34.42 2.03 0.74
CA GLU A 10 33.20 1.48 0.19
C GLU A 10 32.12 1.75 1.23
N SER A 11 31.30 2.77 0.99
CA SER A 11 30.10 2.97 1.78
C SER A 11 29.13 1.85 1.43
N ILE A 12 29.09 0.81 2.24
CA ILE A 12 27.99 -0.16 2.22
C ILE A 12 26.76 0.61 2.71
N THR A 13 25.87 0.95 1.78
CA THR A 13 24.54 1.43 2.14
C THR A 13 23.71 0.20 2.44
N ILE A 14 23.63 -0.18 3.71
CA ILE A 14 22.58 -1.10 4.16
C ILE A 14 21.28 -0.34 3.95
N SER A 15 20.51 -0.72 2.94
CA SER A 15 19.16 -0.16 2.81
C SER A 15 18.45 -0.41 4.15
N PRO A 16 17.77 0.60 4.73
CA PRO A 16 16.99 0.36 5.92
C PRO A 16 16.05 -0.83 5.69
N ASP A 17 15.98 -1.73 6.67
CA ASP A 17 15.04 -2.85 6.64
C ASP A 17 13.63 -2.29 6.85
N VAL A 18 12.99 -1.93 5.74
CA VAL A 18 11.62 -1.42 5.70
C VAL A 18 10.70 -2.59 5.37
N SER A 19 9.79 -2.89 6.31
CA SER A 19 8.74 -3.89 6.09
C SER A 19 7.37 -3.23 5.98
N PHE A 20 6.50 -3.86 5.22
CA PHE A 20 5.13 -3.42 4.98
C PHE A 20 4.19 -4.59 5.23
N GLU A 21 3.24 -4.38 6.12
CA GLU A 21 2.18 -5.34 6.46
C GLU A 21 0.83 -4.80 6.01
N TYR A 22 -0.04 -5.72 5.59
CA TYR A 22 -1.39 -5.42 5.12
C TYR A 22 -2.39 -6.40 5.71
N PHE A 23 -3.49 -5.84 6.20
CA PHE A 23 -4.55 -6.55 6.94
C PHE A 23 -5.94 -6.32 6.35
N GLY A 24 -6.01 -5.69 5.17
CA GLY A 24 -7.28 -5.50 4.48
C GLY A 24 -7.77 -6.80 3.87
N ASN A 25 -9.09 -7.00 3.91
CA ASN A 25 -9.76 -8.17 3.36
C ASN A 25 -10.63 -7.77 2.17
N ASP A 26 -10.81 -8.69 1.23
CA ASP A 26 -11.79 -8.51 0.16
C ASP A 26 -13.21 -8.36 0.75
N VAL A 27 -14.05 -7.59 0.07
CA VAL A 27 -15.40 -7.24 0.54
C VAL A 27 -16.43 -7.65 -0.50
N THR A 28 -17.54 -8.23 -0.03
CA THR A 28 -18.73 -8.48 -0.83
C THR A 28 -19.86 -7.58 -0.33
N LEU A 29 -20.50 -6.88 -1.26
CA LEU A 29 -21.64 -5.98 -1.05
C LEU A 29 -22.82 -6.46 -1.90
N HIS A 30 -24.03 -6.09 -1.49
CA HIS A 30 -25.24 -6.23 -2.30
C HIS A 30 -25.60 -4.89 -2.94
N ILE A 31 -26.46 -4.91 -3.96
CA ILE A 31 -26.88 -3.68 -4.64
C ILE A 31 -27.50 -2.70 -3.65
N GLY A 32 -27.03 -1.45 -3.70
CA GLY A 32 -27.51 -0.36 -2.84
C GLY A 32 -26.83 -0.27 -1.48
N ASP A 33 -25.95 -1.21 -1.12
CA ASP A 33 -25.11 -1.09 0.08
C ASP A 33 -24.21 0.15 -0.01
N SER A 34 -23.86 0.72 1.15
CA SER A 34 -22.86 1.78 1.23
C SER A 34 -21.49 1.20 1.51
N TYR A 35 -20.47 1.68 0.79
CA TYR A 35 -19.08 1.34 1.06
C TYR A 35 -18.35 2.50 1.74
N VAL A 36 -17.71 2.21 2.86
CA VAL A 36 -16.78 3.12 3.55
C VAL A 36 -15.48 2.35 3.79
N GLU A 37 -14.36 2.88 3.32
CA GLU A 37 -13.05 2.28 3.53
C GLU A 37 -12.65 2.37 5.01
N ASP A 38 -12.01 1.32 5.53
CA ASP A 38 -11.43 1.35 6.86
C ASP A 38 -10.33 2.41 6.95
N LYS A 39 -10.07 2.89 8.18
CA LYS A 39 -8.94 3.78 8.40
C LYS A 39 -7.65 3.09 7.97
N LEU A 40 -6.84 3.77 7.14
CA LEU A 40 -5.59 3.23 6.60
C LEU A 40 -4.64 2.70 7.68
N GLU A 41 -4.63 3.33 8.85
CA GLU A 41 -3.81 2.90 10.00
C GLU A 41 -4.20 1.52 10.58
N ASN A 42 -5.40 1.02 10.30
CA ASN A 42 -5.85 -0.30 10.73
C ASN A 42 -5.46 -1.39 9.74
N ILE A 43 -5.38 -1.06 8.45
CA ILE A 43 -5.18 -2.04 7.38
C ILE A 43 -3.76 -2.06 6.83
N ILE A 44 -2.94 -1.02 7.04
CA ILE A 44 -1.56 -0.96 6.58
C ILE A 44 -0.66 -0.57 7.75
N LYS A 45 0.45 -1.31 7.89
CA LYS A 45 1.53 -0.94 8.82
C LYS A 45 2.85 -0.91 8.07
N VAL A 46 3.67 0.08 8.42
CA VAL A 46 5.03 0.22 7.90
C VAL A 46 5.99 0.25 9.06
N TYR A 47 7.05 -0.55 8.98
CA TYR A 47 8.08 -0.60 10.00
C TYR A 47 9.44 -0.29 9.40
N LEU A 48 10.28 0.34 10.22
CA LEU A 48 11.70 0.53 9.97
C LEU A 48 12.44 -0.13 11.13
N GLU A 49 13.20 -1.19 10.83
CA GLU A 49 13.98 -1.92 11.86
C GLU A 49 13.08 -2.35 13.05
N GLY A 50 11.87 -2.83 12.74
CA GLY A 50 10.88 -3.24 13.75
C GLY A 50 10.12 -2.11 14.44
N LYS A 51 10.49 -0.83 14.25
CA LYS A 51 9.73 0.32 14.77
C LYS A 51 8.60 0.71 13.83
N ASN A 52 7.38 0.83 14.36
CA ASN A 52 6.23 1.32 13.57
C ASN A 52 6.42 2.79 13.17
N ILE A 53 6.48 3.04 11.87
CA ILE A 53 6.63 4.37 11.24
C ILE A 53 5.49 4.67 10.27
N THR A 54 4.35 3.99 10.39
CA THR A 54 3.21 4.11 9.47
C THR A 54 2.80 5.57 9.23
N LYS A 55 2.83 6.40 10.28
CA LYS A 55 2.49 7.83 10.20
C LYS A 55 3.49 8.68 9.39
N ASP A 56 4.71 8.20 9.23
CA ASP A 56 5.77 8.84 8.45
C ASP A 56 5.77 8.37 6.98
N SER A 57 4.96 7.36 6.66
CA SER A 57 4.79 6.85 5.30
C SER A 57 3.72 7.63 4.53
N THR A 58 3.86 7.65 3.21
CA THR A 58 2.82 8.15 2.30
C THR A 58 2.00 6.97 1.80
N ILE A 59 0.68 7.05 1.94
CA ILE A 59 -0.26 6.06 1.39
C ILE A 59 -1.20 6.79 0.44
N THR A 60 -1.20 6.41 -0.83
CA THR A 60 -2.16 6.92 -1.83
C THR A 60 -3.08 5.80 -2.27
N ILE A 61 -4.38 6.09 -2.35
CA ILE A 61 -5.42 5.13 -2.76
C ILE A 61 -5.78 5.38 -4.22
N LYS A 62 -5.90 4.32 -4.99
CA LYS A 62 -6.43 4.36 -6.36
C LYS A 62 -7.52 3.30 -6.50
N MET A 63 -8.73 3.72 -6.83
CA MET A 63 -9.84 2.80 -7.08
C MET A 63 -10.01 2.60 -8.58
N LEU A 64 -10.26 1.36 -8.98
CA LEU A 64 -10.41 0.92 -10.36
C LEU A 64 -11.72 0.15 -10.49
N ASN A 65 -12.50 0.43 -11.52
CA ASN A 65 -13.65 -0.40 -11.89
C ASN A 65 -13.20 -1.66 -12.65
N ALA A 66 -14.16 -2.50 -13.05
CA ALA A 66 -13.90 -3.73 -13.81
C ALA A 66 -13.17 -3.50 -15.15
N ASN A 67 -13.25 -2.30 -15.72
CA ASN A 67 -12.57 -1.92 -16.96
C ASN A 67 -11.15 -1.35 -16.71
N ASN A 68 -10.66 -1.37 -15.46
CA ASN A 68 -9.43 -0.71 -15.03
C ASN A 68 -9.43 0.82 -15.22
N GLU A 69 -10.62 1.44 -15.23
CA GLU A 69 -10.75 2.89 -15.24
C GLU A 69 -10.71 3.42 -13.81
N VAL A 70 -10.03 4.55 -13.60
CA VAL A 70 -9.96 5.19 -12.28
C VAL A 70 -11.31 5.80 -11.95
N VAL A 71 -11.82 5.48 -10.76
CA VAL A 71 -13.07 6.02 -10.24
C VAL A 71 -12.85 6.65 -8.87
N GLU A 72 -13.70 7.60 -8.50
CA GLU A 72 -13.62 8.27 -7.20
C GLU A 72 -14.38 7.50 -6.10
N THR A 73 -15.39 6.73 -6.49
CA THR A 73 -16.27 6.00 -5.59
C THR A 73 -16.63 4.62 -6.15
N ILE A 74 -17.03 3.70 -5.26
CA ILE A 74 -17.61 2.42 -5.64
C ILE A 74 -19.10 2.63 -5.93
N ASP A 75 -19.52 2.48 -7.19
CA ASP A 75 -20.94 2.51 -7.56
C ASP A 75 -21.56 1.15 -7.25
N THR A 76 -22.21 1.06 -6.10
CA THR A 76 -22.90 -0.14 -5.59
C THR A 76 -24.29 -0.32 -6.19
N THR A 77 -24.75 0.55 -7.10
CA THR A 77 -26.01 0.35 -7.83
C THR A 77 -25.86 -0.63 -9.00
N LYS A 78 -24.63 -1.05 -9.29
CA LYS A 78 -24.28 -1.94 -10.40
C LYS A 78 -23.46 -3.12 -9.89
N ILE A 79 -23.88 -4.31 -10.30
CA ILE A 79 -23.12 -5.54 -10.10
C ILE A 79 -21.78 -5.42 -10.81
N GLY A 80 -20.73 -5.88 -10.15
CA GLY A 80 -19.39 -5.89 -10.72
C GLY A 80 -18.31 -5.93 -9.66
N THR A 81 -17.06 -5.88 -10.12
CA THR A 81 -15.89 -5.90 -9.25
C THR A 81 -15.13 -4.60 -9.39
N TYR A 82 -14.66 -4.11 -8.25
CA TYR A 82 -13.74 -3.00 -8.14
C TYR A 82 -12.46 -3.46 -7.47
N LYS A 83 -11.37 -2.74 -7.77
CA LYS A 83 -10.06 -2.99 -7.20
C LYS A 83 -9.55 -1.72 -6.55
N ILE A 84 -9.20 -1.79 -5.27
CA ILE A 84 -8.57 -0.69 -4.54
C ILE A 84 -7.09 -1.02 -4.42
N GLU A 85 -6.25 -0.12 -4.95
CA GLU A 85 -4.80 -0.21 -4.83
C GLU A 85 -4.32 0.80 -3.79
N TYR A 86 -3.62 0.31 -2.76
CA TYR A 86 -2.94 1.14 -1.77
C TYR A 86 -1.46 1.18 -2.12
N HIS A 87 -1.01 2.32 -2.62
CA HIS A 87 0.39 2.55 -2.96
C HIS A 87 1.07 3.18 -1.76
N VAL A 88 1.90 2.39 -1.08
CA VAL A 88 2.61 2.78 0.15
C VAL A 88 4.05 3.12 -0.21
N LYS A 89 4.53 4.27 0.26
CA LYS A 89 5.91 4.73 0.05
C LYS A 89 6.51 5.24 1.36
N TYR A 90 7.73 4.81 1.65
CA TYR A 90 8.55 5.38 2.70
C TYR A 90 10.00 5.49 2.22
N LYS A 91 10.50 6.73 2.11
CA LYS A 91 11.82 7.04 1.51
C LYS A 91 11.96 6.37 0.13
N ASN A 92 12.91 5.45 -0.01
CA ASN A 92 13.22 4.74 -1.25
C ASN A 92 12.48 3.39 -1.37
N ALA A 93 11.72 2.99 -0.35
CA ALA A 93 10.96 1.75 -0.35
C ALA A 93 9.49 2.02 -0.73
N SER A 94 8.91 1.13 -1.52
CA SER A 94 7.50 1.19 -1.90
C SER A 94 6.90 -0.19 -2.05
N LYS A 95 5.60 -0.30 -1.77
CA LYS A 95 4.81 -1.52 -2.00
C LYS A 95 3.38 -1.15 -2.34
N THR A 96 2.75 -1.95 -3.20
CA THR A 96 1.33 -1.83 -3.53
C THR A 96 0.59 -3.01 -2.93
N PHE A 97 -0.50 -2.72 -2.23
CA PHE A 97 -1.48 -3.71 -1.77
C PHE A 97 -2.78 -3.56 -2.54
N THR A 98 -3.52 -4.65 -2.65
CA THR A 98 -4.76 -4.71 -3.42
C THR A 98 -5.89 -5.28 -2.56
N LYS A 99 -7.07 -4.68 -2.67
CA LYS A 99 -8.34 -5.16 -2.13
C LYS A 99 -9.36 -5.27 -3.25
N ASN A 100 -10.10 -6.36 -3.31
CA ASN A 100 -11.22 -6.49 -4.23
C ASN A 100 -12.53 -6.19 -3.51
N ILE A 101 -13.41 -5.45 -4.18
CA ILE A 101 -14.79 -5.22 -3.75
C ILE A 101 -15.70 -5.83 -4.81
N THR A 102 -16.57 -6.75 -4.44
CA THR A 102 -17.54 -7.37 -5.34
C THR A 102 -18.94 -6.92 -4.94
N VAL A 103 -19.69 -6.37 -5.90
CA VAL A 103 -21.11 -6.03 -5.75
C VAL A 103 -21.93 -7.12 -6.43
N LEU A 104 -22.83 -7.74 -5.70
CA LEU A 104 -23.75 -8.79 -6.15
C LEU A 104 -25.20 -8.30 -6.04
N GLU A 105 -26.13 -9.08 -6.61
CA GLU A 105 -27.57 -8.85 -6.45
C GLU A 105 -28.01 -9.00 -4.99
#